data_AF-A0A851U7F9-F1
#
_entry.id   AF-A0A851U7F9-F1
#
_cell.length_a   1.000
_cell.length_b   1.000
_cell.length_c   1.000
_cell.angle_alpha   90.00
_cell.angle_beta   90.00
_cell.angle_gamma   90.00
#
_symmetry.space_group_name_H-M   'P 1'
#
loop_
_entity.id
_entity.type
_entity.pdbx_description
1 polymer ?
#
loop_
_entity_poly.entity_id
_entity_poly.type
_entity_poly.pdbx_seq_one_letter_code
_entity_poly.pdbx_strand_id
1 'polypeptide(L)'
;LPTRDGRRLLEALSVEAPAARVMAARACSHRAATGDGAKSFVVLLAAVLGGLRAAGGGAGLRRALRDFEALVLERAAARGLRR
;
A
#
# COMPACT_ATOMS: atom_id res chain seq x y z
N LEU A 1 -24.37 -2.66 11.01
CA LEU A 1 -24.56 -1.31 10.44
C LEU A 1 -23.59 -1.13 9.27
N PRO A 2 -24.05 -0.70 8.10
CA PRO A 2 -23.16 -0.36 6.99
C PRO A 2 -22.24 0.81 7.40
N THR A 3 -20.94 0.65 7.27
CA THR A 3 -19.94 1.67 7.59
C THR A 3 -19.14 2.03 6.35
N ARG A 4 -18.87 3.33 6.13
CA ARG A 4 -17.94 3.81 5.11
C ARG A 4 -16.53 4.05 5.66
N ASP A 5 -16.32 3.76 6.94
CA ASP A 5 -15.00 3.87 7.57
C ASP A 5 -14.13 2.68 7.17
N GLY A 6 -13.18 2.94 6.26
CA GLY A 6 -12.23 1.96 5.76
C GLY A 6 -11.42 1.28 6.86
N ARG A 7 -11.20 1.94 8.00
CA ARG A 7 -10.52 1.32 9.15
C ARG A 7 -11.35 0.17 9.73
N ARG A 8 -12.62 0.43 10.03
CA ARG A 8 -13.54 -0.59 10.56
C ARG A 8 -13.77 -1.72 9.55
N LEU A 9 -13.78 -1.42 8.26
CA LEU A 9 -13.85 -2.45 7.22
C LEU A 9 -12.60 -3.33 7.18
N LEU A 10 -11.41 -2.74 7.31
CA LEU A 10 -10.14 -3.49 7.38
C LEU A 10 -10.02 -4.34 8.65
N GLU A 11 -10.49 -3.82 9.79
CA GLU A 11 -10.52 -4.56 11.06
C GLU A 11 -11.56 -5.69 11.06
N ALA A 12 -12.65 -5.55 10.30
CA ALA A 12 -13.70 -6.57 10.17
C ALA A 12 -13.41 -7.63 9.09
N LEU A 13 -12.46 -7.38 8.19
CA LEU A 13 -12.03 -8.38 7.21
C LEU A 13 -11.32 -9.52 7.96
N SER A 14 -11.88 -10.73 7.87
CA SER A 14 -11.18 -11.94 8.32
C SER A 14 -10.08 -12.27 7.31
N VAL A 15 -8.94 -11.62 7.46
CA VAL A 15 -7.80 -11.77 6.56
C VAL A 15 -6.95 -12.97 7.00
N GLU A 16 -7.06 -14.08 6.28
CA GLU A 16 -6.35 -15.33 6.61
C GLU A 16 -4.82 -15.22 6.47
N ALA A 17 -4.35 -14.45 5.48
CA ALA A 17 -2.92 -14.32 5.23
C ALA A 17 -2.24 -13.37 6.24
N PRO A 18 -1.21 -13.82 6.99
CA PRO A 18 -0.51 -12.99 7.99
C PRO A 18 0.04 -11.68 7.42
N ALA A 19 0.57 -11.72 6.18
CA ALA A 19 1.08 -10.54 5.49
C ALA A 19 -0.01 -9.48 5.26
N ALA A 20 -1.21 -9.90 4.86
CA ALA A 20 -2.31 -8.98 4.59
C ALA A 20 -2.88 -8.38 5.89
N ARG A 21 -2.86 -9.13 7.02
CA ARG A 21 -3.15 -8.56 8.35
C ARG A 21 -2.16 -7.47 8.76
N VAL A 22 -0.86 -7.71 8.53
CA VAL A 22 0.18 -6.71 8.82
C VAL A 22 -0.01 -5.47 7.93
N MET A 23 -0.31 -5.65 6.64
CA MET A 23 -0.58 -4.53 5.73
C MET A 23 -1.80 -3.70 6.19
N ALA A 24 -2.89 -4.36 6.59
CA ALA A 24 -4.08 -3.70 7.11
C ALA A 24 -3.78 -2.90 8.38
N ALA A 25 -3.06 -3.49 9.34
CA ALA A 25 -2.65 -2.80 10.55
C ALA A 25 -1.78 -1.57 10.25
N ARG A 26 -0.82 -1.68 9.32
CA ARG A 26 0.03 -0.55 8.92
C ARG A 26 -0.75 0.54 8.20
N ALA A 27 -1.74 0.19 7.38
CA ALA A 27 -2.62 1.16 6.73
C ALA A 27 -3.47 1.94 7.75
N CYS A 28 -3.98 1.25 8.78
CA CYS A 28 -4.70 1.88 9.89
C CYS A 28 -3.79 2.82 10.70
N SER A 29 -2.56 2.40 11.03
CA SER A 29 -1.58 3.25 11.72
C SER A 29 -1.18 4.47 10.88
N HIS A 30 -0.96 4.30 9.57
CA HIS A 30 -0.67 5.41 8.66
C HIS A 30 -1.80 6.43 8.70
N ARG A 31 -3.05 6.00 8.47
CA ARG A 31 -4.22 6.90 8.52
C ARG A 31 -4.36 7.62 9.86
N ALA A 32 -4.10 6.94 10.97
CA ALA A 32 -4.17 7.56 12.29
C ALA A 32 -3.13 8.67 12.46
N ALA A 33 -1.95 8.53 11.84
CA ALA A 33 -0.88 9.52 11.90
C ALA A 33 -1.04 10.68 10.91
N THR A 34 -1.57 10.41 9.70
CA THR A 34 -1.60 11.38 8.60
C THR A 34 -3.00 11.92 8.28
N GLY A 35 -4.06 11.33 8.82
CA GLY A 35 -5.45 11.67 8.52
C GLY A 35 -5.98 11.15 7.17
N ASP A 36 -5.09 10.91 6.20
CA ASP A 36 -5.38 10.48 4.82
C ASP A 36 -4.26 9.56 4.27
N GLY A 37 -4.35 9.06 3.04
CA GLY A 37 -3.29 8.36 2.33
C GLY A 37 -3.33 6.84 2.47
N ALA A 38 -4.25 6.30 3.27
CA ALA A 38 -4.30 4.86 3.59
C ALA A 38 -4.34 3.95 2.35
N LYS A 39 -5.12 4.31 1.32
CA LYS A 39 -5.22 3.55 0.07
C LYS A 39 -3.90 3.61 -0.70
N SER A 40 -3.35 4.79 -0.89
CA SER A 40 -2.05 5.01 -1.55
C SER A 40 -0.93 4.26 -0.83
N PHE A 41 -0.94 4.29 0.50
CA PHE A 41 0.00 3.56 1.34
C PHE A 41 -0.08 2.04 1.13
N VAL A 42 -1.30 1.46 1.07
CA VAL A 42 -1.48 0.02 0.78
C VAL A 42 -0.92 -0.36 -0.59
N VAL A 43 -1.17 0.46 -1.62
CA VAL A 43 -0.65 0.19 -2.97
C VAL A 43 0.88 0.28 -3.00
N LEU A 44 1.46 1.30 -2.37
CA LEU A 44 2.92 1.44 -2.25
C LEU A 44 3.52 0.25 -1.50
N LEU A 45 2.94 -0.14 -0.36
CA LEU A 45 3.42 -1.25 0.45
C LEU A 45 3.34 -2.58 -0.31
N ALA A 46 2.25 -2.82 -1.03
CA ALA A 46 2.11 -4.00 -1.89
C ALA A 46 3.20 -4.06 -2.97
N ALA A 47 3.46 -2.94 -3.66
CA ALA A 47 4.48 -2.88 -4.71
C ALA A 47 5.90 -3.10 -4.16
N VAL A 48 6.22 -2.49 -3.01
CA VAL A 48 7.50 -2.68 -2.34
C VAL A 48 7.71 -4.14 -1.94
N LEU A 49 6.72 -4.76 -1.30
CA LEU A 49 6.79 -6.16 -0.89
C LEU A 49 6.87 -7.11 -2.10
N GLY A 50 6.14 -6.81 -3.18
CA GLY A 50 6.20 -7.56 -4.43
C GLY A 50 7.58 -7.51 -5.09
N GLY A 51 8.18 -6.33 -5.19
CA GLY A 51 9.52 -6.18 -5.76
C GLY A 51 10.61 -6.78 -4.87
N LEU A 52 10.46 -6.71 -3.55
CA LEU A 52 11.36 -7.40 -2.61
C LEU A 52 11.28 -8.92 -2.75
N ARG A 53 10.07 -9.48 -2.90
CA ARG A 53 9.85 -10.91 -3.16
C ARG A 53 10.48 -11.33 -4.48
N ALA A 54 10.32 -10.54 -5.53
CA ALA A 54 10.90 -10.82 -6.85
C ALA A 54 12.45 -10.77 -6.85
N ALA A 55 13.05 -9.96 -5.97
CA ALA A 55 14.50 -9.78 -5.89
C ALA A 55 15.20 -10.79 -4.95
N GLY A 56 14.49 -11.71 -4.30
CA GLY A 56 15.10 -12.71 -3.41
C GLY A 56 15.63 -12.18 -2.07
N GLY A 57 15.32 -10.93 -1.70
CA GLY A 57 15.70 -10.31 -0.42
C GLY A 57 16.96 -9.42 -0.45
N GLY A 58 17.00 -8.41 0.43
CA GLY A 58 18.18 -7.56 0.72
C GLY A 58 18.48 -6.42 -0.27
N ALA A 59 18.53 -6.68 -1.58
CA ALA A 59 18.90 -5.68 -2.59
C ALA A 59 17.71 -5.07 -3.37
N GLY A 60 16.50 -5.62 -3.20
CA GLY A 60 15.32 -5.33 -4.02
C GLY A 60 14.58 -4.04 -3.72
N LEU A 61 14.77 -3.40 -2.56
CA LEU A 61 13.94 -2.26 -2.14
C LEU A 61 14.05 -1.09 -3.12
N ARG A 62 15.27 -0.73 -3.53
CA ARG A 62 15.50 0.37 -4.49
C ARG A 62 14.87 0.07 -5.85
N ARG A 63 14.94 -1.18 -6.31
CA ARG A 63 14.29 -1.60 -7.56
C ARG A 63 12.76 -1.56 -7.42
N ALA A 64 12.21 -2.10 -6.34
CA ALA A 64 10.78 -2.10 -6.08
C ALA A 64 10.19 -0.68 -6.01
N LEU A 65 10.92 0.27 -5.41
CA LEU A 65 10.52 1.68 -5.38
C LEU A 65 10.56 2.33 -6.77
N ARG A 66 11.59 2.05 -7.58
CA ARG A 66 11.65 2.52 -8.98
C ARG A 66 10.54 1.92 -9.83
N ASP A 67 10.26 0.63 -9.68
CA ASP A 67 9.19 -0.05 -10.41
C ASP A 67 7.83 0.53 -10.04
N PHE A 68 7.60 0.85 -8.76
CA PHE A 68 6.39 1.55 -8.32
C PHE A 68 6.27 2.95 -8.92
N GLU A 69 7.34 3.74 -8.92
CA GLU A 69 7.37 5.07 -9.51
C GLU A 69 7.02 5.03 -11.02
N ALA A 70 7.64 4.13 -11.78
CA ALA A 70 7.35 3.94 -13.20
C ALA A 70 5.89 3.45 -13.44
N LEU A 71 5.41 2.48 -12.66
CA LEU A 71 4.11 1.86 -12.93
C LEU A 71 2.92 2.69 -12.43
N VAL A 72 3.11 3.46 -11.37
CA VAL A 72 2.02 4.15 -10.66
C VAL A 72 2.14 5.65 -10.76
N LEU A 73 3.31 6.24 -10.50
CA LEU A 73 3.47 7.69 -10.51
C LEU A 73 3.51 8.24 -11.94
N GLU A 74 4.25 7.62 -12.86
CA GLU A 74 4.24 8.05 -14.27
C GLU A 74 2.86 7.85 -14.90
N ARG A 75 2.17 6.75 -14.57
CA ARG A 75 0.78 6.50 -15.03
C ARG A 75 -0.24 7.43 -14.41
N ALA A 76 -0.02 7.93 -13.20
CA ALA A 76 -0.87 8.93 -12.56
C ALA A 76 -0.61 10.32 -13.18
N ALA A 77 0.66 10.66 -13.42
CA ALA A 77 1.06 11.88 -14.09
C ALA A 77 0.51 11.95 -15.54
N ALA A 78 0.58 10.83 -16.28
CA ALA A 78 -0.01 10.70 -17.61
C ALA A 78 -1.54 10.86 -17.62
N ARG A 79 -2.20 10.65 -16.48
CA ARG A 79 -3.64 10.87 -16.29
C ARG A 79 -3.98 12.29 -15.80
N GLY A 80 -3.00 13.18 -15.74
CA GLY A 80 -3.20 14.59 -15.39
C GLY A 80 -3.36 14.86 -13.89
N LEU A 81 -3.07 13.89 -13.02
CA LEU A 81 -2.96 14.14 -11.58
C LEU A 81 -1.67 14.95 -11.34
N ARG A 82 -1.81 16.27 -11.21
CA ARG A 82 -0.69 17.16 -10.89
C ARG A 82 -0.32 17.04 -9.41
N ARG A 83 0.98 17.10 -9.14
CA ARG A 83 1.58 17.14 -7.79
C ARG A 83 1.02 18.27 -6.95
#